data_AF-A0A0A3A435-F1
#
_entry.id   AF-A0A0A3A435-F1
#
_cell.length_a   1.000
_cell.length_b   1.000
_cell.length_c   1.000
_cell.angle_alpha   90.00
_cell.angle_beta   90.00
_cell.angle_gamma   90.00
#
_symmetry.space_group_name_H-M   'P 1'
#
loop_
_entity.id
_entity.type
_entity.pdbx_description
1 polymer ?
#
loop_
_entity_poly.entity_id
_entity_poly.type
_entity_poly.pdbx_seq_one_letter_code
_entity_poly.pdbx_strand_id
1 'polypeptide(L)'
;MNRPLKKIDKRYKDESSSNPDSDLGETCWVLSHVCCVFLLILFLLATYDWILAEVTTPIRCAIAGDTTKVLMSVEEWQKQRGIEQLKLIKDEEEYSSLFKSGYQLTDLEKQTIPQVIKFNNRTYEFSRINLTSSVAFYTSEENYLNTWITYYWLIYDTKLQKAILSAKDIRGSYKILYGERGSIGCDVINVDKLNLMSYQYNF
;
A
#
# COMPACT_ATOMS: atom_id res chain seq x y z
N MET A 1 -73.38 1.70 -82.74
CA MET A 1 -71.96 1.31 -82.93
C MET A 1 -71.08 2.28 -82.17
N ASN A 2 -70.14 1.93 -81.30
CA ASN A 2 -69.90 0.77 -80.45
C ASN A 2 -68.93 1.31 -79.38
N ARG A 3 -69.35 1.30 -78.11
CA ARG A 3 -68.39 1.23 -76.99
C ARG A 3 -67.86 -0.20 -76.94
N PRO A 4 -66.66 -0.40 -76.38
CA PRO A 4 -66.46 -1.53 -75.49
C PRO A 4 -66.22 -1.04 -74.06
N LEU A 5 -67.00 -1.64 -73.16
CA LEU A 5 -66.76 -1.76 -71.73
C LEU A 5 -65.50 -2.62 -71.48
N LYS A 6 -64.78 -2.32 -70.40
CA LYS A 6 -64.26 -3.40 -69.54
C LYS A 6 -64.41 -3.04 -68.08
N LYS A 7 -65.11 -3.94 -67.36
CA LYS A 7 -65.45 -3.92 -65.95
C LYS A 7 -64.23 -4.28 -65.08
N ILE A 8 -64.08 -3.52 -63.99
CA ILE A 8 -63.92 -3.90 -62.57
C ILE A 8 -63.15 -5.19 -62.27
N ASP A 9 -62.10 -5.08 -61.45
CA ASP A 9 -62.00 -5.96 -60.29
C ASP A 9 -61.54 -5.20 -59.02
N LYS A 10 -62.26 -5.45 -57.93
CA LYS A 10 -61.95 -4.97 -56.58
C LYS A 10 -60.88 -5.89 -56.01
N ARG A 11 -59.80 -5.34 -55.45
CA ARG A 11 -59.14 -6.00 -54.33
C ARG A 11 -58.55 -5.00 -53.35
N TYR A 12 -59.24 -4.94 -52.22
CA TYR A 12 -58.75 -4.63 -50.89
C TYR A 12 -57.30 -5.10 -50.70
N LYS A 13 -56.43 -4.19 -50.29
CA LYS A 13 -55.34 -4.50 -49.38
C LYS A 13 -55.05 -3.25 -48.57
N ASP A 14 -55.58 -3.26 -47.35
CA ASP A 14 -55.01 -2.50 -46.25
C ASP A 14 -53.54 -2.91 -46.14
N GLU A 15 -52.63 -2.04 -46.55
CA GLU A 15 -51.27 -2.06 -46.06
C GLU A 15 -51.17 -0.90 -45.09
N SER A 16 -51.41 -1.23 -43.82
CA SER A 16 -50.86 -0.47 -42.72
C SER A 16 -49.35 -0.37 -42.94
N SER A 17 -48.88 0.76 -43.45
CA SER A 17 -47.47 1.13 -43.31
C SER A 17 -47.26 1.52 -41.85
N SER A 18 -47.11 0.51 -40.99
CA SER A 18 -46.38 0.68 -39.74
C SER A 18 -44.96 1.10 -40.16
N ASN A 19 -44.65 2.39 -40.00
CA ASN A 19 -43.27 2.88 -40.05
C ASN A 19 -42.43 2.01 -39.09
N PRO A 20 -41.43 1.25 -39.57
CA PRO A 20 -40.49 0.57 -38.70
C PRO A 20 -39.35 1.50 -38.23
N ASP A 21 -39.31 2.74 -38.72
CA ASP A 21 -38.14 3.63 -38.55
C ASP A 21 -38.13 4.44 -37.24
N SER A 22 -39.22 4.50 -36.49
CA SER A 22 -39.25 5.22 -35.20
C SER A 22 -38.74 4.39 -34.02
N ASP A 23 -38.83 3.06 -34.09
CA ASP A 23 -38.42 2.15 -32.99
C ASP A 23 -36.92 1.84 -33.00
N LEU A 24 -36.27 1.88 -34.17
CA LEU A 24 -34.84 1.57 -34.31
C LEU A 24 -33.94 2.69 -33.76
N GLY A 25 -34.40 3.94 -33.85
CA GLY A 25 -33.68 5.11 -33.34
C GLY A 25 -33.65 5.12 -31.81
N GLU A 26 -34.79 4.93 -31.15
CA GLU A 26 -34.87 4.94 -29.69
C GLU A 26 -34.16 3.74 -29.05
N THR A 27 -34.28 2.54 -29.63
CA THR A 27 -33.56 1.35 -29.15
C THR A 27 -32.03 1.46 -29.30
N CYS A 28 -31.53 2.11 -30.34
CA CYS A 28 -30.08 2.34 -30.53
C CYS A 28 -29.49 3.27 -29.46
N TRP A 29 -30.20 4.35 -29.11
CA TRP A 29 -29.79 5.27 -28.05
C TRP A 29 -29.85 4.62 -26.67
N VAL A 30 -30.91 3.83 -26.39
CA VAL A 30 -31.02 3.08 -25.14
C VAL A 30 -29.93 2.01 -25.01
N LEU A 31 -29.64 1.24 -26.06
CA LEU A 31 -28.52 0.28 -26.05
C LEU A 31 -27.16 0.98 -25.87
N SER A 32 -26.96 2.13 -26.51
CA SER A 32 -25.75 2.94 -26.35
C SER A 32 -25.58 3.41 -24.90
N HIS A 33 -26.65 3.92 -24.28
CA HIS A 33 -26.64 4.34 -22.88
C HIS A 33 -26.39 3.17 -21.91
N VAL A 34 -27.05 2.02 -22.12
CA VAL A 34 -26.83 0.83 -21.28
C VAL A 34 -25.39 0.33 -21.41
N CYS A 35 -24.83 0.33 -22.62
CA CYS A 35 -23.43 -0.04 -22.87
C CYS A 35 -22.47 0.94 -22.17
N CYS A 36 -22.71 2.25 -22.26
CA CYS A 36 -21.91 3.25 -21.56
C CYS A 36 -21.95 3.07 -20.04
N VAL A 37 -23.12 2.84 -19.46
CA VAL A 37 -23.26 2.59 -18.01
C VAL A 37 -22.50 1.32 -17.62
N PHE A 38 -22.63 0.26 -18.41
CA PHE A 38 -21.91 -1.00 -18.16
C PHE A 38 -20.37 -0.80 -18.23
N LEU A 39 -19.88 -0.07 -19.23
CA LEU A 39 -18.46 0.26 -19.36
C LEU A 39 -17.96 1.12 -18.20
N LEU A 40 -18.76 2.09 -17.74
CA LEU A 40 -18.43 2.91 -16.57
C LEU A 40 -18.35 2.05 -15.29
N ILE A 41 -19.28 1.12 -15.10
CA ILE A 41 -19.25 0.19 -13.97
C ILE A 41 -18.01 -0.69 -14.04
N LEU A 42 -17.68 -1.25 -15.20
CA LEU A 42 -16.48 -2.06 -15.37
C LEU A 42 -15.19 -1.25 -15.13
N PHE A 43 -15.14 -0.01 -15.62
CA PHE A 43 -14.00 0.88 -15.37
C PHE A 43 -13.85 1.20 -13.88
N LEU A 44 -14.95 1.53 -13.20
CA LEU A 44 -14.96 1.76 -11.76
C LEU A 44 -14.49 0.52 -11.00
N LEU A 45 -15.01 -0.67 -11.30
CA LEU A 45 -14.58 -1.90 -10.65
C LEU A 45 -13.09 -2.19 -10.87
N ALA A 46 -12.59 -1.92 -12.08
CA ALA A 46 -11.18 -2.15 -12.42
C ALA A 46 -10.22 -1.12 -11.78
N THR A 47 -10.71 0.10 -11.49
CA THR A 47 -9.92 1.20 -10.92
C THR A 47 -10.23 1.49 -9.46
N TYR A 48 -11.18 0.76 -8.86
CA TYR A 48 -11.70 1.02 -7.52
C TYR A 48 -10.61 1.05 -6.47
N ASP A 49 -9.74 0.02 -6.45
CA ASP A 49 -8.66 -0.08 -5.47
C ASP A 49 -7.68 1.09 -5.59
N TRP A 50 -7.42 1.55 -6.82
CA TRP A 50 -6.54 2.69 -7.09
C TRP A 50 -7.16 3.99 -6.60
N ILE A 51 -8.41 4.28 -6.97
CA ILE A 51 -9.14 5.47 -6.51
C ILE A 51 -9.22 5.47 -4.98
N LEU A 52 -9.54 4.33 -4.38
CA LEU A 52 -9.62 4.19 -2.93
C LEU A 52 -8.27 4.47 -2.27
N ALA A 53 -7.18 3.89 -2.79
CA ALA A 53 -5.83 4.13 -2.27
C ALA A 53 -5.42 5.61 -2.43
N GLU A 54 -5.68 6.23 -3.58
CA GLU A 54 -5.32 7.62 -3.89
C GLU A 54 -6.04 8.61 -2.98
N VAL A 55 -7.34 8.41 -2.75
CA VAL A 55 -8.14 9.34 -1.94
C VAL A 55 -7.91 9.13 -0.45
N THR A 56 -7.82 7.88 0.02
CA THR A 56 -7.81 7.60 1.47
C THR A 56 -6.41 7.60 2.08
N THR A 57 -5.36 7.31 1.32
CA THR A 57 -3.99 7.25 1.86
C THR A 57 -3.52 8.60 2.39
N PRO A 58 -3.66 9.73 1.66
CA PRO A 58 -3.26 11.05 2.18
C PRO A 58 -3.99 11.42 3.48
N ILE A 59 -5.28 11.08 3.59
CA ILE A 59 -6.07 11.30 4.81
C ILE A 59 -5.50 10.49 5.97
N ARG A 60 -5.21 9.20 5.76
CA ARG A 60 -4.62 8.33 6.79
C ARG A 60 -3.22 8.79 7.19
N CYS A 61 -2.42 9.27 6.23
CA CYS A 61 -1.11 9.86 6.48
C CYS A 61 -1.22 11.13 7.33
N ALA A 62 -2.14 12.04 7.00
CA ALA A 62 -2.36 13.27 7.76
C ALA A 62 -2.82 12.99 9.20
N ILE A 63 -3.66 11.98 9.41
CA ILE A 63 -4.08 11.55 10.75
C ILE A 63 -2.91 10.94 11.53
N ALA A 64 -2.04 10.17 10.86
CA ALA A 64 -0.90 9.54 11.51
C ALA A 64 0.21 10.54 11.87
N GLY A 65 0.48 11.52 11.00
CA GLY A 65 1.51 12.54 11.20
C GLY A 65 2.92 11.95 11.33
N ASP A 66 3.75 12.59 12.16
CA ASP A 66 5.02 12.02 12.60
C ASP A 66 4.76 10.94 13.64
N THR A 67 5.16 9.72 13.32
CA THR A 67 4.92 8.56 14.17
C THR A 67 6.19 8.05 14.83
N THR A 68 7.30 8.74 14.60
CA THR A 68 8.61 8.39 15.14
C THR A 68 8.60 8.66 16.64
N LYS A 69 8.93 7.65 17.42
CA LYS A 69 8.97 7.72 18.88
C LYS A 69 10.33 7.32 19.38
N VAL A 70 10.93 8.20 20.16
CA VAL A 70 12.10 7.91 20.99
C VAL A 70 11.59 7.29 22.29
N LEU A 71 11.87 6.00 22.48
CA LEU A 71 11.44 5.21 23.64
C LEU A 71 12.51 5.19 24.74
N MET A 72 13.77 5.33 24.33
CA MET A 72 14.93 5.49 25.18
C MET A 72 15.83 6.55 24.53
N SER A 73 16.31 7.54 25.27
CA SER A 73 17.24 8.52 24.71
C SER A 73 18.64 7.93 24.53
N VAL A 74 19.46 8.60 23.72
CA VAL A 74 20.86 8.19 23.52
C VAL A 74 21.63 8.27 24.85
N GLU A 75 21.42 9.30 25.67
CA GLU A 75 22.12 9.41 26.95
C GLU A 75 21.69 8.32 27.94
N GLU A 76 20.38 8.01 27.99
CA GLU A 76 19.88 6.92 28.83
C GLU A 76 20.45 5.57 28.38
N TRP A 77 20.46 5.33 27.07
CA TRP A 77 21.02 4.13 26.48
C TRP A 77 22.51 3.98 26.79
N GLN A 78 23.32 5.02 26.56
CA GLN A 78 24.74 5.03 26.89
C GLN A 78 24.98 4.73 28.37
N LYS A 79 24.22 5.37 29.26
CA LYS A 79 24.33 5.18 30.71
C LYS A 79 24.01 3.73 31.11
N GLN A 80 22.95 3.14 30.55
CA GLN A 80 22.58 1.74 30.85
C GLN A 80 23.58 0.74 30.27
N ARG A 81 24.20 1.06 29.13
CA ARG A 81 25.22 0.22 28.47
C ARG A 81 26.62 0.41 29.04
N GLY A 82 26.87 1.44 29.85
CA GLY A 82 28.21 1.80 30.30
C GLY A 82 29.13 2.27 29.17
N ILE A 83 28.57 2.94 28.16
CA ILE A 83 29.32 3.45 26.99
C ILE A 83 29.80 4.86 27.29
N GLU A 84 31.11 5.06 27.30
CA GLU A 84 31.73 6.37 27.54
C GLU A 84 31.77 7.26 26.28
N GLN A 85 31.94 6.65 25.10
CA GLN A 85 32.09 7.36 23.84
C GLN A 85 31.24 6.72 22.74
N LEU A 86 30.51 7.55 21.99
CA LEU A 86 29.79 7.11 20.79
C LEU A 86 30.72 7.16 19.58
N LYS A 87 30.47 6.26 18.64
CA LYS A 87 31.11 6.29 17.33
C LYS A 87 30.24 7.08 16.37
N LEU A 88 30.74 8.24 15.95
CA LEU A 88 30.10 9.04 14.91
C LEU A 88 30.08 8.26 13.59
N ILE A 89 28.92 8.21 12.96
CA ILE A 89 28.72 7.59 11.65
C ILE A 89 28.69 8.71 10.62
N LYS A 90 29.50 8.59 9.56
CA LYS A 90 29.70 9.67 8.59
C LYS A 90 28.52 9.81 7.64
N ASP A 91 28.01 8.67 7.16
CA ASP A 91 26.98 8.60 6.12
C ASP A 91 26.18 7.29 6.21
N GLU A 92 25.15 7.19 5.37
CA GLU A 92 24.26 6.03 5.28
C GLU A 92 24.94 4.77 4.76
N GLU A 93 25.98 4.90 3.94
CA GLU A 93 26.73 3.77 3.41
C GLU A 93 27.55 3.11 4.53
N GLU A 94 28.28 3.91 5.30
CA GLU A 94 28.96 3.45 6.52
C GLU A 94 27.93 2.81 7.45
N TYR A 95 26.79 3.46 7.71
CA TYR A 95 25.76 2.91 8.59
C TYR A 95 25.28 1.54 8.15
N SER A 96 24.88 1.41 6.90
CA SER A 96 24.29 0.20 6.34
C SER A 96 25.28 -0.97 6.36
N SER A 97 26.57 -0.69 6.19
CA SER A 97 27.64 -1.70 6.24
C SER A 97 27.82 -2.34 7.63
N LEU A 98 27.36 -1.69 8.70
CA LEU A 98 27.47 -2.20 10.07
C LEU A 98 26.45 -3.31 10.37
N PHE A 99 25.43 -3.48 9.53
CA PHE A 99 24.32 -4.40 9.79
C PHE A 99 24.49 -5.72 9.06
N LYS A 100 24.20 -6.81 9.77
CA LYS A 100 23.95 -8.13 9.19
C LYS A 100 22.46 -8.39 9.13
N SER A 101 21.98 -8.80 7.96
CA SER A 101 20.63 -9.34 7.76
C SER A 101 20.52 -10.76 8.29
N GLY A 102 19.29 -11.25 8.54
CA GLY A 102 19.05 -12.59 9.12
C GLY A 102 19.70 -13.76 8.38
N TYR A 103 19.78 -13.69 7.05
CA TYR A 103 20.42 -14.73 6.24
C TYR A 103 21.96 -14.72 6.34
N GLN A 104 22.56 -13.63 6.80
CA GLN A 104 24.01 -13.47 6.98
C GLN A 104 24.48 -13.90 8.38
N LEU A 105 23.55 -14.15 9.30
CA LEU A 105 23.86 -14.61 10.65
C LEU A 105 24.28 -16.08 10.64
N THR A 106 25.31 -16.38 11.42
CA THR A 106 25.69 -17.75 11.79
C THR A 106 24.62 -18.40 12.65
N ASP A 107 24.61 -19.73 12.75
CA ASP A 107 23.62 -20.44 13.56
C ASP A 107 23.70 -20.05 15.06
N LEU A 108 24.90 -19.78 15.57
CA LEU A 108 25.09 -19.30 16.94
C LEU A 108 24.53 -17.89 17.15
N GLU A 109 24.74 -16.98 16.20
CA GLU A 109 24.15 -15.63 16.25
C GLU A 109 22.62 -15.71 16.19
N LYS A 110 22.04 -16.58 15.35
CA LYS A 110 20.58 -16.78 15.26
C LYS A 110 19.96 -17.32 16.55
N GLN A 111 20.69 -18.14 17.30
CA GLN A 111 20.23 -18.67 18.59
C GLN A 111 20.23 -17.61 19.70
N THR A 112 21.13 -16.63 19.63
CA THR A 112 21.28 -15.60 20.68
C THR A 112 20.44 -14.36 20.41
N ILE A 113 20.19 -14.04 19.14
CA ILE A 113 19.38 -12.90 18.74
C ILE A 113 17.91 -13.34 18.66
N PRO A 114 16.99 -12.69 19.39
CA PRO A 114 15.56 -12.98 19.27
C PRO A 114 15.12 -12.84 17.81
N GLN A 115 14.54 -13.88 17.23
CA GLN A 115 14.00 -13.78 15.86
C GLN A 115 12.64 -13.08 15.83
N VAL A 116 11.97 -13.05 16.98
CA VAL A 116 10.66 -12.44 17.16
C VAL A 116 10.63 -11.72 18.50
N ILE A 117 10.07 -10.51 18.52
CA ILE A 117 9.82 -9.75 19.75
C ILE A 117 8.36 -9.30 19.82
N LYS A 118 7.81 -9.25 21.04
CA LYS A 118 6.48 -8.69 21.30
C LYS A 118 6.63 -7.34 21.96
N PHE A 119 6.04 -6.31 21.35
CA PHE A 119 6.07 -4.95 21.86
C PHE A 119 4.73 -4.27 21.57
N ASN A 120 4.14 -3.59 22.57
CA ASN A 120 2.83 -2.94 22.46
C ASN A 120 1.74 -3.80 21.79
N ASN A 121 1.61 -5.05 22.24
CA ASN A 121 0.66 -6.04 21.72
C ASN A 121 0.83 -6.38 20.22
N ARG A 122 2.01 -6.13 19.65
CA ARG A 122 2.37 -6.46 18.28
C ARG A 122 3.60 -7.36 18.25
N THR A 123 3.57 -8.32 17.33
CA THR A 123 4.68 -9.21 17.03
C THR A 123 5.53 -8.58 15.94
N TYR A 124 6.82 -8.42 16.19
CA TYR A 124 7.79 -7.96 15.22
C TYR A 124 8.80 -9.06 14.90
N GLU A 125 9.15 -9.17 13.63
CA GLU A 125 10.10 -10.12 13.09
C GLU A 125 11.46 -9.47 12.88
N PHE A 126 12.51 -10.24 13.13
CA PHE A 126 13.88 -9.80 12.97
C PHE A 126 14.19 -9.44 11.51
N SER A 127 14.83 -8.29 11.30
CA SER A 127 15.29 -7.86 9.99
C SER A 127 16.82 -7.88 9.89
N ARG A 128 17.48 -7.05 10.71
CA ARG A 128 18.94 -6.85 10.68
C ARG A 128 19.48 -6.40 12.03
N ILE A 129 20.78 -6.60 12.26
CA ILE A 129 21.45 -6.23 13.52
C ILE A 129 22.85 -5.68 13.28
N ASN A 130 23.23 -4.65 14.04
CA ASN A 130 24.62 -4.30 14.26
C ASN A 130 25.12 -5.11 15.47
N LEU A 131 25.96 -6.12 15.22
CA LEU A 131 26.42 -7.04 16.26
C LEU A 131 27.30 -6.33 17.30
N THR A 132 28.08 -5.33 16.88
CA THR A 132 28.96 -4.56 17.76
C THR A 132 28.17 -3.78 18.79
N SER A 133 27.19 -2.99 18.34
CA SER A 133 26.33 -2.21 19.25
C SER A 133 25.22 -3.05 19.88
N SER A 134 24.91 -4.22 19.29
CA SER A 134 23.78 -5.08 19.66
C SER A 134 22.42 -4.39 19.46
N VAL A 135 22.36 -3.44 18.52
CA VAL A 135 21.13 -2.76 18.11
C VAL A 135 20.56 -3.47 16.90
N ALA A 136 19.33 -3.94 17.02
CA ALA A 136 18.61 -4.70 16.01
C ALA A 136 17.36 -3.98 15.52
N PHE A 137 17.04 -4.20 14.26
CA PHE A 137 15.83 -3.75 13.59
C PHE A 137 14.86 -4.91 13.49
N TYR A 138 13.62 -4.63 13.87
CA TYR A 138 12.50 -5.53 13.70
C TYR A 138 11.37 -4.83 12.96
N THR A 139 10.63 -5.61 12.20
CA THR A 139 9.53 -5.14 11.36
C THR A 139 8.25 -5.89 11.67
N SER A 140 7.12 -5.25 11.46
CA SER A 140 5.81 -5.88 11.49
C SER A 140 4.95 -5.23 10.42
N GLU A 141 4.07 -6.01 9.81
CA GLU A 141 3.14 -5.52 8.80
C GLU A 141 1.70 -5.75 9.28
N GLU A 142 0.84 -4.78 9.01
CA GLU A 142 -0.60 -4.94 9.10
C GLU A 142 -1.22 -4.60 7.76
N ASN A 143 -1.98 -5.54 7.21
CA ASN A 143 -2.60 -5.39 5.91
C ASN A 143 -4.12 -5.45 6.05
N TYR A 144 -4.80 -4.37 5.68
CA TYR A 144 -6.25 -4.27 5.70
C TYR A 144 -6.80 -4.13 4.27
N LEU A 145 -7.73 -5.03 3.93
CA LEU A 145 -8.39 -5.14 2.61
C LEU A 145 -7.44 -5.23 1.41
N ASN A 146 -6.16 -5.62 1.59
CA ASN A 146 -5.16 -5.56 0.51
C ASN A 146 -4.87 -4.16 -0.04
N THR A 147 -5.52 -3.12 0.53
CA THR A 147 -5.42 -1.73 0.09
C THR A 147 -4.59 -0.90 1.05
N TRP A 148 -4.65 -1.17 2.35
CA TRP A 148 -3.95 -0.35 3.33
C TRP A 148 -2.94 -1.20 4.08
N ILE A 149 -1.67 -0.89 3.86
CA ILE A 149 -0.56 -1.57 4.49
C ILE A 149 0.06 -0.61 5.49
N THR A 150 0.19 -1.04 6.74
CA THR A 150 0.94 -0.31 7.76
C THR A 150 2.18 -1.10 8.13
N TYR A 151 3.33 -0.50 7.85
CA TYR A 151 4.63 -1.02 8.25
C TYR A 151 4.98 -0.45 9.61
N TYR A 152 5.38 -1.30 10.54
CA TYR A 152 5.83 -0.91 11.85
C TYR A 152 7.30 -1.27 11.98
N TRP A 153 8.09 -0.32 12.45
CA TRP A 153 9.53 -0.46 12.64
C TRP A 153 9.84 -0.33 14.12
N LEU A 154 10.70 -1.20 14.62
CA LEU A 154 11.13 -1.22 16.00
C LEU A 154 12.63 -1.43 16.06
N ILE A 155 13.32 -0.47 16.67
CA ILE A 155 14.75 -0.56 16.96
C ILE A 155 14.90 -0.98 18.41
N TYR A 156 15.69 -2.02 18.61
CA TYR A 156 15.73 -2.76 19.86
C TYR A 156 17.15 -3.08 20.26
N ASP A 157 17.49 -2.83 21.52
CA ASP A 157 18.75 -3.25 22.11
C ASP A 157 18.63 -4.70 22.57
N THR A 158 19.37 -5.62 21.94
CA THR A 158 19.30 -7.05 22.28
C THR A 158 20.03 -7.40 23.58
N LYS A 159 20.97 -6.57 24.06
CA LYS A 159 21.66 -6.77 25.34
C LYS A 159 20.83 -6.27 26.53
N LEU A 160 20.25 -5.08 26.41
CA LEU A 160 19.36 -4.52 27.43
C LEU A 160 17.95 -5.12 27.37
N GLN A 161 17.61 -5.78 26.27
CA GLN A 161 16.27 -6.28 25.97
C GLN A 161 15.19 -5.17 26.04
N LYS A 162 15.51 -4.01 25.46
CA LYS A 162 14.63 -2.82 25.49
C LYS A 162 14.46 -2.21 24.11
N ALA A 163 13.25 -1.74 23.84
CA ALA A 163 12.95 -0.94 22.66
C ALA A 163 13.56 0.45 22.81
N ILE A 164 14.20 0.95 21.74
CA ILE A 164 14.91 2.22 21.70
C ILE A 164 14.12 3.24 20.88
N LEU A 165 13.76 2.87 19.65
CA LEU A 165 13.03 3.73 18.73
C LEU A 165 11.90 2.93 18.09
N SER A 166 10.83 3.60 17.69
CA SER A 166 9.79 2.99 16.87
C SER A 166 9.21 3.99 15.88
N ALA A 167 8.72 3.50 14.75
CA ALA A 167 7.96 4.29 13.80
C ALA A 167 6.90 3.42 13.13
N LYS A 168 5.95 4.05 12.45
CA LYS A 168 5.04 3.38 11.52
C LYS A 168 4.89 4.18 10.23
N ASP A 169 4.78 3.48 9.12
CA ASP A 169 4.46 4.08 7.83
C ASP A 169 3.20 3.45 7.26
N ILE A 170 2.33 4.30 6.72
CA ILE A 170 1.08 3.88 6.10
C ILE A 170 1.26 3.99 4.59
N ARG A 171 0.85 2.95 3.87
CA ARG A 171 0.83 2.91 2.41
C ARG A 171 -0.52 2.44 1.91
N GLY A 172 -1.00 3.12 0.87
CA GLY A 172 -2.03 2.59 -0.01
C GLY A 172 -1.39 1.61 -0.99
N SER A 173 -2.06 0.52 -1.30
CA SER A 173 -1.69 -0.43 -2.35
C SER A 173 -2.90 -0.66 -3.24
N TYR A 174 -2.65 -0.81 -4.54
CA TYR A 174 -3.70 -1.07 -5.50
C TYR A 174 -3.21 -2.02 -6.57
N LYS A 175 -4.14 -2.83 -7.10
CA LYS A 175 -3.84 -3.73 -8.20
C LYS A 175 -3.82 -2.96 -9.52
N ILE A 176 -2.85 -3.25 -10.35
CA ILE A 176 -2.80 -2.79 -11.74
C ILE A 176 -3.24 -3.98 -12.60
N LEU A 177 -4.12 -3.76 -13.57
CA LEU A 177 -4.79 -4.80 -14.36
C LEU A 177 -3.83 -5.85 -14.99
N TYR A 178 -2.55 -5.51 -15.19
CA TYR A 178 -1.55 -6.40 -15.82
C TYR A 178 -0.14 -6.21 -15.25
N GLY A 179 0.02 -5.85 -13.97
CA GLY A 179 1.33 -5.53 -13.41
C GLY A 179 1.47 -5.83 -11.92
N GLU A 180 2.65 -5.50 -11.40
CA GLU A 180 2.89 -5.47 -9.96
C GLU A 180 1.96 -4.45 -9.28
N ARG A 181 1.67 -4.64 -7.99
CA ARG A 181 0.83 -3.70 -7.25
C ARG A 181 1.50 -2.33 -7.22
N GLY A 182 0.72 -1.30 -7.51
CA GLY A 182 1.13 0.07 -7.22
C GLY A 182 1.04 0.34 -5.72
N SER A 183 1.77 1.37 -5.27
CA SER A 183 1.66 1.86 -3.90
C SER A 183 1.68 3.38 -3.85
N ILE A 184 0.89 3.95 -2.95
CA ILE A 184 0.88 5.37 -2.60
C ILE A 184 1.41 5.48 -1.18
N GLY A 185 2.47 6.27 -0.98
CA GLY A 185 3.07 6.51 0.33
C GLY A 185 2.60 7.82 0.95
N CYS A 186 3.03 8.07 2.19
CA CYS A 186 2.96 9.39 2.79
C CYS A 186 4.11 10.28 2.27
N ASP A 187 3.91 11.60 2.25
CA ASP A 187 4.97 12.56 1.92
C ASP A 187 6.15 12.48 2.90
N VAL A 188 5.85 12.21 4.17
CA VAL A 188 6.83 12.00 5.22
C VAL A 188 7.07 10.50 5.39
N ILE A 189 8.30 10.08 5.15
CA ILE A 189 8.75 8.70 5.32
C ILE A 189 9.34 8.57 6.73
N ASN A 190 8.58 8.02 7.68
CA ASN A 190 9.04 7.93 9.08
C ASN A 190 10.19 6.93 9.22
N VAL A 191 10.28 5.90 8.37
CA VAL A 191 11.41 4.97 8.39
C VAL A 191 12.76 5.65 8.11
N ASP A 192 12.80 6.65 7.24
CA ASP A 192 14.04 7.38 6.92
C ASP A 192 14.49 8.21 8.13
N LYS A 193 13.53 8.91 8.75
CA LYS A 193 13.77 9.63 10.01
C LYS A 193 14.23 8.69 11.13
N LEU A 194 13.61 7.52 11.24
CA LEU A 194 13.98 6.49 12.21
C LEU A 194 15.40 5.98 11.99
N ASN A 195 15.78 5.69 10.73
CA ASN A 195 17.13 5.28 10.35
C ASN A 195 18.16 6.37 10.71
N LEU A 196 17.87 7.64 10.39
CA LEU A 196 18.77 8.74 10.76
C LEU A 196 18.95 8.87 12.28
N MET A 197 17.87 8.73 13.06
CA MET A 197 17.95 8.73 14.52
C MET A 197 18.77 7.55 15.04
N SER A 198 18.69 6.40 14.39
CA SER A 198 19.39 5.20 14.84
C SER A 198 20.89 5.23 14.60
N TYR A 199 21.40 6.21 13.84
CA TYR A 199 22.85 6.44 13.68
C TYR A 199 23.50 6.84 15.01
N GLN A 200 22.73 7.43 15.92
CA GLN A 200 23.23 7.88 17.21
C GLN A 200 23.44 6.71 18.20
N TYR A 201 22.86 5.53 17.94
CA TYR A 201 22.96 4.34 18.79
C TYR A 201 24.09 3.42 18.33
N ASN A 202 25.30 3.96 18.30
CA ASN A 202 26.49 3.25 17.83
C ASN A 202 27.74 3.65 18.64
N PHE A 203 28.60 2.67 18.90
CA PHE A 203 29.86 2.84 19.61
C PHE A 203 30.88 1.80 19.15
#